data_AF-A0A941VXX1-F1
#
_entry.id   AF-A0A941VXX1-F1
#
_cell.length_a   1.000
_cell.length_b   1.000
_cell.length_c   1.000
_cell.angle_alpha   90.00
_cell.angle_beta   90.00
_cell.angle_gamma   90.00
#
_symmetry.space_group_name_H-M   'P 1'
#
loop_
_entity.id
_entity.type
_entity.pdbx_description
1 polymer ?
#
loop_
_entity_poly.entity_id
_entity_poly.type
_entity_poly.pdbx_seq_one_letter_code
_entity_poly.pdbx_strand_id
1 'polypeptide(L)'
;LAGHACRLLFDQGVLPPPETARRMGLALSLASEPAQAAAWLEGFLHGSGLLLLHNDVLWGILDQWVAGLAAEAFPPLLPLLRRTFAHFPAPERRQLGERVKRGGAGRGRAAVEADVDAARADLVLPLAARLLGLA
;
A
#
# COMPACT_ATOMS: atom_id res chain seq x y z
N LEU A 1 -11.74 11.53 -1.70
CA LEU A 1 -12.70 10.54 -1.13
C LEU A 1 -12.63 9.18 -1.82
N ALA A 2 -12.74 9.08 -3.16
CA ALA A 2 -12.75 7.79 -3.87
C ALA A 2 -11.49 6.92 -3.63
N GLY A 3 -10.29 7.51 -3.67
CA GLY A 3 -9.05 6.78 -3.37
C GLY A 3 -9.02 6.23 -1.94
N HIS A 4 -9.43 7.04 -0.96
CA HIS A 4 -9.50 6.62 0.44
C HIS A 4 -10.53 5.49 0.65
N ALA A 5 -11.70 5.58 0.01
CA ALA A 5 -12.70 4.51 0.06
C ALA A 5 -12.17 3.21 -0.58
N CYS A 6 -11.46 3.30 -1.71
CA CYS A 6 -10.78 2.16 -2.31
C CYS A 6 -9.78 1.52 -1.32
N ARG A 7 -9.01 2.35 -0.63
CA ARG A 7 -8.04 1.91 0.37
C ARG A 7 -8.70 1.20 1.56
N LEU A 8 -9.76 1.78 2.13
CA LEU A 8 -10.51 1.19 3.24
C LEU A 8 -11.10 -0.18 2.87
N LEU A 9 -11.66 -0.32 1.68
CA LEU A 9 -12.20 -1.59 1.20
C LEU A 9 -11.11 -2.63 0.97
N PHE A 10 -9.93 -2.21 0.51
CA PHE A 10 -8.75 -3.09 0.43
C PHE A 10 -8.30 -3.56 1.83
N ASP A 11 -8.20 -2.64 2.79
CA ASP A 11 -7.78 -2.95 4.16
C ASP A 11 -8.75 -3.90 4.88
N GLN A 12 -10.04 -3.84 4.55
CA GLN A 12 -11.07 -4.74 5.06
C GLN A 12 -11.15 -6.07 4.29
N GLY A 13 -10.31 -6.28 3.27
CA GLY A 13 -10.34 -7.48 2.43
C GLY A 13 -11.56 -7.59 1.50
N VAL A 14 -12.37 -6.54 1.40
CA VAL A 14 -13.55 -6.49 0.52
C VAL A 14 -13.13 -6.31 -0.94
N LEU A 15 -12.11 -5.48 -1.20
CA LEU A 15 -11.50 -5.35 -2.52
C LEU A 15 -10.23 -6.19 -2.61
N PRO A 16 -10.19 -7.22 -3.48
CA PRO A 16 -8.99 -8.00 -3.67
C PRO A 16 -7.89 -7.14 -4.34
N PRO A 17 -6.61 -7.53 -4.19
CA PRO A 17 -5.47 -6.83 -4.79
C PRO A 17 -5.61 -6.50 -6.29
N PRO A 18 -6.00 -7.45 -7.18
CA PRO A 18 -6.13 -7.16 -8.61
C PRO A 18 -7.21 -6.10 -8.92
N GLU A 19 -8.32 -6.11 -8.18
CA GLU A 19 -9.38 -5.12 -8.36
C GLU A 19 -8.93 -3.74 -7.85
N THR A 20 -8.17 -3.69 -6.77
CA THR A 20 -7.57 -2.45 -6.25
C THR A 20 -6.59 -1.85 -7.27
N ALA A 21 -5.74 -2.69 -7.87
CA ALA A 21 -4.83 -2.28 -8.94
C ALA A 21 -5.60 -1.75 -10.17
N ARG A 22 -6.66 -2.44 -10.60
CA ARG A 22 -7.52 -2.00 -11.71
C ARG A 22 -8.13 -0.62 -11.45
N ARG A 23 -8.69 -0.40 -10.25
CA ARG A 23 -9.29 0.89 -9.87
C ARG A 23 -8.26 2.03 -9.84
N MET A 24 -7.05 1.74 -9.35
CA MET A 24 -5.95 2.70 -9.38
C MET A 24 -5.54 3.04 -10.82
N GLY A 25 -5.36 2.03 -11.68
CA GLY A 25 -4.99 2.23 -13.09
C GLY A 25 -6.02 3.07 -13.85
N LEU A 26 -7.31 2.86 -13.60
CA LEU A 26 -8.38 3.67 -14.20
C LEU A 26 -8.35 5.13 -13.71
N ALA A 27 -8.24 5.33 -12.40
CA ALA A 27 -8.26 6.67 -11.79
C ALA A 27 -7.02 7.51 -12.10
N LEU A 28 -5.89 6.86 -12.41
CA LEU A 28 -4.62 7.52 -12.72
C LEU A 28 -4.25 7.40 -14.20
N SER A 29 -5.23 7.09 -15.05
CA SER A 29 -5.03 7.05 -16.51
C SER A 29 -4.83 8.45 -17.09
N LEU A 30 -4.15 8.55 -18.23
CA LEU A 30 -3.95 9.83 -18.94
C LEU A 30 -5.26 10.49 -19.41
N ALA A 31 -6.33 9.72 -19.52
CA ALA A 31 -7.66 10.25 -19.84
C ALA A 31 -8.35 10.93 -18.64
N SER A 32 -7.79 10.79 -17.43
CA SER A 32 -8.33 11.39 -16.22
C SER A 32 -7.87 12.84 -16.06
N GLU A 33 -8.76 13.71 -15.60
CA GLU A 33 -8.40 15.08 -15.24
C GLU A 33 -7.27 15.09 -14.21
N PRO A 34 -6.16 15.84 -14.41
CA PRO A 34 -5.00 15.79 -13.52
C PRO A 34 -5.33 16.09 -12.06
N ALA A 35 -6.26 17.02 -11.81
CA ALA A 35 -6.70 17.35 -10.45
C ALA A 35 -7.46 16.19 -9.79
N GLN A 36 -8.23 15.42 -10.57
CA GLN A 36 -8.96 14.27 -10.07
C GLN A 36 -8.03 13.09 -9.78
N ALA A 37 -7.06 12.83 -10.67
CA ALA A 37 -6.01 11.84 -10.46
C ALA A 37 -5.20 12.15 -9.18
N ALA A 38 -4.84 13.42 -8.99
CA ALA A 38 -4.15 13.89 -7.79
C ALA A 38 -4.95 13.61 -6.52
N ALA A 39 -6.21 14.04 -6.48
CA ALA A 39 -7.08 13.87 -5.32
C ALA A 39 -7.40 12.39 -5.04
N TRP A 40 -7.43 11.55 -6.08
CA TRP A 40 -7.57 10.11 -5.93
C TRP A 40 -6.33 9.51 -5.28
N LEU A 41 -5.13 9.80 -5.82
CA LEU A 41 -3.86 9.29 -5.30
C LEU A 41 -3.60 9.75 -3.87
N GLU A 42 -3.83 11.03 -3.58
CA GLU A 42 -3.71 11.61 -2.24
C GLU A 42 -4.69 10.94 -1.25
N GLY A 43 -5.91 10.64 -1.68
CA GLY A 43 -6.87 9.90 -0.87
C GLY A 43 -6.46 8.44 -0.66
N PHE A 44 -5.94 7.77 -1.68
CA PHE A 44 -5.51 6.37 -1.60
C PHE A 44 -4.30 6.18 -0.68
N LEU A 45 -3.38 7.15 -0.70
CA LEU A 45 -2.18 7.20 0.13
C LEU A 45 -2.36 8.06 1.39
N HIS A 46 -3.61 8.40 1.73
CA HIS A 46 -3.90 9.26 2.86
C HIS A 46 -3.35 8.67 4.16
N GLY A 47 -2.74 9.52 4.99
CA GLY A 47 -2.12 9.13 6.25
C GLY A 47 -0.59 9.09 6.15
N SER A 48 0.00 7.96 6.54
CA SER A 48 1.44 7.78 6.67
C SER A 48 1.98 6.80 5.63
N GLY A 49 3.20 7.05 5.16
CA GLY A 49 3.98 6.15 4.29
C GLY A 49 4.36 4.83 4.96
N LEU A 50 4.15 4.69 6.28
CA LEU A 50 4.25 3.41 7.01
C LEU A 50 3.37 2.33 6.38
N LEU A 51 2.23 2.70 5.81
CA LEU A 51 1.33 1.78 5.13
C LEU A 51 2.03 1.06 3.97
N LEU A 52 2.76 1.81 3.15
CA LEU A 52 3.54 1.29 2.03
C LEU A 52 4.79 0.52 2.51
N LEU A 53 5.30 0.84 3.70
CA LEU A 53 6.45 0.16 4.29
C LEU A 53 6.08 -1.21 4.86
N HIS A 54 4.87 -1.36 5.40
CA HIS A 54 4.44 -2.58 6.09
C HIS A 54 3.51 -3.49 5.28
N ASN A 55 2.87 -2.97 4.24
CA ASN A 55 1.97 -3.74 3.38
C ASN A 55 2.62 -4.02 2.02
N ASP A 56 3.24 -5.20 1.90
CA ASP A 56 3.93 -5.62 0.67
C ASP A 56 3.00 -5.74 -0.54
N VAL A 57 1.73 -6.07 -0.31
CA VAL A 57 0.72 -6.18 -1.36
C VAL A 57 0.37 -4.79 -1.91
N LEU A 58 0.10 -3.82 -1.03
CA LEU A 58 -0.12 -2.43 -1.44
C LEU A 58 1.09 -1.87 -2.17
N TRP A 59 2.28 -2.10 -1.61
CA TRP A 59 3.53 -1.69 -2.25
C TRP A 59 3.64 -2.26 -3.66
N GLY A 60 3.40 -3.57 -3.83
CA GLY A 60 3.44 -4.23 -5.14
C GLY A 60 2.44 -3.63 -6.13
N ILE A 61 1.23 -3.30 -5.69
CA ILE A 61 0.22 -2.64 -6.54
C ILE A 61 0.74 -1.29 -7.04
N LEU A 62 1.28 -0.45 -6.14
CA LEU A 62 1.79 0.88 -6.49
C LEU A 62 3.04 0.80 -7.37
N ASP A 63 3.99 -0.06 -7.00
CA ASP A 63 5.25 -0.27 -7.70
C ASP A 63 5.02 -0.78 -9.13
N GLN A 64 4.17 -1.79 -9.30
CA GLN A 64 3.81 -2.33 -10.63
C GLN A 64 3.11 -1.29 -11.48
N TRP A 65 2.23 -0.47 -10.89
CA TRP A 65 1.57 0.60 -11.65
C TRP A 65 2.58 1.64 -12.11
N VAL A 66 3.45 2.15 -11.23
CA VAL A 66 4.48 3.13 -11.61
C VAL A 66 5.42 2.54 -12.67
N ALA A 67 5.88 1.30 -12.48
CA ALA A 67 6.78 0.61 -13.40
C ALA A 67 6.12 0.28 -14.76
N GLY A 68 4.79 0.16 -14.80
CA GLY A 68 4.02 -0.10 -16.01
C GLY A 68 3.59 1.15 -16.78
N LEU A 69 3.90 2.36 -16.29
CA LEU A 69 3.60 3.60 -17.00
C LEU A 69 4.44 3.73 -18.28
N ALA A 70 3.80 4.16 -19.37
CA ALA A 70 4.51 4.56 -20.58
C ALA A 70 5.42 5.75 -20.30
N ALA A 71 6.54 5.87 -21.04
CA ALA A 71 7.53 6.91 -20.83
C ALA A 71 6.96 8.33 -20.97
N GLU A 72 5.97 8.49 -21.83
CA GLU A 72 5.26 9.73 -22.10
C GLU A 72 4.23 10.05 -20.99
N ALA A 73 3.71 9.02 -20.32
CA ALA A 73 2.71 9.14 -19.28
C ALA A 73 3.31 9.53 -17.92
N PHE A 74 4.58 9.20 -17.69
CA PHE A 74 5.24 9.41 -16.40
C PHE A 74 5.54 10.89 -16.06
N PRO A 75 6.13 11.72 -16.94
CA PRO A 75 6.44 13.12 -16.63
C PRO A 75 5.22 13.96 -16.20
N PRO A 76 4.04 13.85 -16.84
CA PRO A 76 2.83 14.55 -16.38
C PRO A 76 2.37 14.16 -14.97
N LEU A 77 2.64 12.92 -14.54
CA LEU A 77 2.24 12.40 -13.23
C LEU A 77 3.25 12.72 -12.11
N LEU A 78 4.50 13.02 -12.45
CA LEU A 78 5.58 13.32 -11.49
C LEU A 78 5.24 14.42 -10.47
N PRO A 79 4.66 15.57 -10.86
CA PRO A 79 4.31 16.61 -9.88
C PRO A 79 3.31 16.12 -8.84
N LEU A 80 2.34 15.30 -9.26
CA LEU A 80 1.33 14.72 -8.38
C LEU A 80 1.95 13.72 -7.41
N LEU A 81 2.76 12.80 -7.93
CA LEU A 81 3.51 11.86 -7.11
C LEU A 81 4.39 12.59 -6.09
N ARG A 82 5.22 13.54 -6.54
CA ARG A 82 6.09 14.33 -5.65
C ARG A 82 5.31 15.03 -4.56
N ARG A 83 4.17 15.65 -4.89
CA ARG A 83 3.31 16.31 -3.90
C ARG A 83 2.76 15.32 -2.89
N THR A 84 2.20 14.19 -3.32
CA THR A 84 1.64 13.19 -2.41
C THR A 84 2.69 12.65 -1.45
N PHE A 85 3.85 12.20 -1.96
CA PHE A 85 4.94 11.68 -1.13
C PHE A 85 5.58 12.75 -0.23
N ALA A 86 5.51 14.04 -0.59
CA ALA A 86 6.06 15.12 0.24
C ALA A 86 5.34 15.26 1.60
N HIS A 87 4.08 14.84 1.70
CA HIS A 87 3.33 14.85 2.96
C HIS A 87 3.83 13.80 3.97
N PHE A 88 4.56 12.77 3.53
CA PHE A 88 5.12 11.78 4.44
C PHE A 88 6.32 12.36 5.22
N PRO A 89 6.47 12.02 6.51
CA PRO A 89 7.66 12.35 7.29
C PRO A 89 8.97 11.98 6.59
N ALA A 90 10.01 12.80 6.78
CA ALA A 90 11.31 12.59 6.15
C ALA A 90 11.92 11.18 6.39
N PRO A 91 11.82 10.56 7.58
CA PRO A 91 12.28 9.19 7.80
C PRO A 91 11.56 8.16 6.93
N GLU A 92 10.24 8.28 6.78
CA GLU A 92 9.42 7.37 5.97
C GLU A 92 9.81 7.49 4.49
N ARG A 93 9.96 8.72 3.97
CA ARG A 93 10.42 8.95 2.58
C ARG A 93 11.80 8.34 2.32
N ARG A 94 12.73 8.42 3.28
CA ARG A 94 14.04 7.77 3.18
C ARG A 94 13.90 6.25 3.10
N GLN A 95 13.10 5.65 3.98
CA GLN A 95 12.87 4.21 4.00
C GLN A 95 12.20 3.71 2.71
N LEU A 96 11.22 4.45 2.18
CA LEU A 96 10.60 4.16 0.89
C LEU A 96 11.64 4.24 -0.24
N GLY A 97 12.49 5.27 -0.25
CA GLY A 97 13.58 5.39 -1.23
C GLY A 97 14.59 4.23 -1.16
N GLU A 98 14.97 3.80 0.05
CA GLU A 98 15.83 2.63 0.23
C GLU A 98 15.14 1.33 -0.23
N ARG A 99 13.83 1.21 -0.04
CA ARG A 99 13.04 0.09 -0.54
C ARG A 99 13.04 0.03 -2.07
N VAL A 100 12.91 1.18 -2.76
CA VAL A 100 13.03 1.26 -4.23
C VAL A 100 14.44 0.83 -4.68
N LYS A 101 15.50 1.35 -4.04
CA LYS A 101 16.90 1.04 -4.41
C LYS A 101 17.25 -0.44 -4.30
N ARG A 102 16.66 -1.14 -3.34
CA ARG A 102 16.89 -2.59 -3.15
C ARG A 102 16.31 -3.42 -4.30
N GLY A 103 15.48 -2.83 -5.16
CA GLY A 103 14.79 -3.51 -6.23
C GLY A 103 13.68 -4.40 -5.67
N GLY A 104 12.50 -4.33 -6.25
CA GLY A 104 11.34 -5.16 -5.91
C GLY A 104 11.53 -6.65 -6.22
N ALA A 105 12.68 -7.25 -5.88
CA ALA A 105 12.70 -8.67 -5.56
C ALA A 105 11.77 -8.82 -4.38
N GLY A 106 10.51 -9.12 -4.70
CA GLY A 106 9.44 -9.19 -3.75
C GLY A 106 9.94 -9.93 -2.53
N ARG A 107 9.85 -9.26 -1.39
CA ARG A 107 9.24 -9.94 -0.27
C ARG A 107 7.80 -10.25 -0.70
N GLY A 108 7.62 -11.16 -1.68
CA GLY A 108 6.60 -12.15 -1.47
C GLY A 108 6.92 -12.62 -0.07
N ARG A 109 5.97 -12.48 0.86
CA ARG A 109 6.05 -13.29 2.07
C ARG A 109 6.41 -14.66 1.51
N ALA A 110 7.67 -15.08 1.68
CA ALA A 110 7.96 -16.48 1.81
C ALA A 110 6.84 -16.88 2.76
N ALA A 111 5.93 -17.73 2.29
CA ALA A 111 4.94 -18.28 3.17
C ALA A 111 5.80 -18.71 4.35
N VAL A 112 5.69 -17.97 5.45
CA VAL A 112 6.25 -18.45 6.68
C VAL A 112 5.30 -19.60 6.85
N GLU A 113 5.72 -20.79 6.42
CA GLU A 113 5.32 -22.02 7.07
C GLU A 113 5.73 -21.76 8.50
N ALA A 114 4.85 -21.05 9.18
CA ALA A 114 4.92 -20.85 10.58
C ALA A 114 4.56 -22.26 11.03
N ASP A 115 5.61 -23.02 11.32
CA ASP A 115 5.53 -24.16 12.18
C ASP A 115 5.09 -23.61 13.54
N VAL A 116 3.80 -23.29 13.62
CA VAL A 116 3.17 -22.74 14.81
C VAL A 116 3.00 -23.92 15.72
N ASP A 117 3.84 -23.97 16.75
CA ASP A 117 3.65 -24.87 17.87
C ASP A 117 2.34 -24.51 18.58
N ALA A 118 1.29 -25.29 18.27
CA ALA A 118 -0.05 -25.11 18.81
C ALA A 118 -0.05 -25.22 20.35
N ALA A 119 0.74 -26.14 20.92
CA ALA A 119 0.82 -26.32 22.36
C ALA A 119 1.42 -25.08 23.05
N ARG A 120 2.41 -24.44 22.44
CA ARG A 120 2.91 -23.15 22.92
C ARG A 120 1.94 -21.99 22.72
N ALA A 121 1.18 -21.98 21.63
CA ALA A 121 0.17 -20.96 21.38
C ALA A 121 -0.94 -21.00 22.44
N ASP A 122 -1.40 -22.19 22.82
CA ASP A 122 -2.45 -22.38 23.82
C ASP A 122 -2.08 -21.80 25.19
N LEU A 123 -0.79 -21.80 25.55
CA LEU A 123 -0.32 -21.22 26.82
C LEU A 123 -0.50 -19.70 26.89
N VAL A 124 -0.46 -19.00 25.74
CA VAL A 124 -0.55 -17.52 25.70
C VAL A 124 -1.94 -17.01 25.31
N LEU A 125 -2.80 -17.85 24.73
CA LEU A 125 -4.16 -17.49 24.33
C LEU A 125 -5.02 -16.89 25.45
N PRO A 126 -5.02 -17.43 26.70
CA PRO A 126 -5.81 -16.85 27.78
C PRO A 126 -5.36 -15.43 28.16
N LEU A 127 -4.06 -15.16 28.13
CA LEU A 127 -3.52 -13.83 28.40
C LEU A 127 -3.87 -12.87 27.26
N ALA A 128 -3.72 -13.31 26.01
CA ALA A 128 -4.09 -12.52 24.84
C ALA A 128 -5.60 -12.17 24.84
N ALA A 129 -6.47 -13.13 25.19
CA ALA A 129 -7.91 -12.91 25.31
C ALA A 129 -8.23 -11.84 26.36
N ARG A 130 -7.55 -11.86 27.51
CA ARG A 130 -7.70 -10.81 28.54
C ARG A 130 -7.23 -9.44 28.05
N LEU A 131 -6.08 -9.36 27.38
CA LEU A 131 -5.56 -8.10 26.85
C LEU A 131 -6.46 -7.50 25.77
N LEU A 132 -7.14 -8.35 24.99
CA LEU A 132 -8.06 -7.94 23.94
C LEU A 132 -9.50 -7.76 24.43
N GLY A 133 -9.79 -7.99 25.70
CA GLY A 133 -11.14 -7.85 26.29
C GLY A 133 -12.15 -8.90 25.81
N LEU A 134 -11.68 -10.09 25.44
CA LEU A 134 -12.49 -11.21 24.95
C LEU A 134 -12.86 -12.22 26.06
N ALA A 135 -12.47 -11.94 27.31
CA ALA A 135 -12.65 -12.80 28.47
C ALA A 135 -13.30 -12.03 29.63
#